data_AF-A0A961EM19-F1
#
_entry.id   AF-A0A961EM19-F1
#
_cell.length_a   1.000
_cell.length_b   1.000
_cell.length_c   1.000
_cell.angle_alpha   90.00
_cell.angle_beta   90.00
_cell.angle_gamma   90.00
#
_symmetry.space_group_name_H-M   'P 1'
#
loop_
_entity.id
_entity.type
_entity.pdbx_description
1 polymer ?
#
loop_
_entity_poly.entity_id
_entity_poly.type
_entity_poly.pdbx_seq_one_letter_code
_entity_poly.pdbx_strand_id
1 'polypeptide(L)'
;ADRFDLLHPVTPFLQVAGLTASKASGLVKLIAEVPAGHAYFTTRAGREVDSLSFAEATRWLVHAQQFDVSGIKTGAAGDDRVKGGKGYPIGTGLAGRMGLLVFEGATLRDTLLLNLVLPPENDDESDRPVWERAPLGPGVEVTHPVPRGPADLLTWPIRRILLHHNGSEVTDVLIANGDPLHARNLHQLETMTAWRRSANQEKTFGIPTYMPRKHDMSRALWRGLDGLLARKAEGGRVDNEPAAALPAGVVSWIEQLAERGKIARDIPIRVHAVGMSYGTQDSMIEAIYDEALTVRPSVLMDEQLSGLALTAVEEGEVAVRQLGQFAANLAAAAGRDVDGPRERARLSGFDRLDRSYPAWLAILDSTTDVAAAHAKWRRLVASEIGTLGDELLRGAGADAMIGRKVDGKHLDAALADLWFRSFLHKNFTALADEDTNERTGDDHGGHAETVS
;
A
#
# COMPACT_ATOMS: atom_id res chain seq x y z
N ALA A 1 -18.56 30.28 -3.03
CA ALA A 1 -17.99 30.55 -1.70
C ALA A 1 -18.76 29.78 -0.62
N ASP A 2 -20.10 29.85 -0.64
CA ASP A 2 -20.99 29.35 0.41
C ASP A 2 -20.91 27.84 0.73
N ARG A 3 -20.42 27.02 -0.22
CA ARG A 3 -20.28 25.55 -0.03
C ARG A 3 -18.97 25.12 0.62
N PHE A 4 -18.01 26.03 0.79
CA PHE A 4 -16.70 25.79 1.41
C PHE A 4 -16.56 26.43 2.80
N ASP A 5 -17.62 27.05 3.31
CA ASP A 5 -17.67 27.51 4.69
C ASP A 5 -18.01 26.34 5.62
N LEU A 6 -17.09 26.05 6.55
CA LEU A 6 -17.20 24.96 7.52
C LEU A 6 -18.42 25.13 8.45
N LEU A 7 -18.77 26.37 8.79
CA LEU A 7 -19.78 26.71 9.78
C LEU A 7 -21.05 27.29 9.15
N HIS A 8 -21.19 27.15 7.83
CA HIS A 8 -22.33 27.70 7.12
C HIS A 8 -23.65 27.12 7.67
N PRO A 9 -24.68 27.94 7.96
CA PRO A 9 -25.89 27.47 8.65
C PRO A 9 -26.73 26.47 7.86
N VAL A 10 -26.64 26.50 6.52
CA VAL A 10 -27.45 25.65 5.61
C VAL A 10 -26.61 24.64 4.81
N THR A 11 -25.49 25.07 4.24
CA THR A 11 -24.57 24.24 3.43
C THR A 11 -23.16 24.12 4.00
N PRO A 12 -23.01 23.67 5.27
CA PRO A 12 -21.69 23.51 5.88
C PRO A 12 -20.86 22.51 5.08
N PHE A 13 -19.59 22.84 4.83
CA PHE A 13 -18.69 22.00 4.04
C PHE A 13 -18.66 20.56 4.57
N LEU A 14 -18.92 19.58 3.70
CA LEU A 14 -18.95 18.12 3.96
C LEU A 14 -19.81 17.65 5.16
N GLN A 15 -20.79 18.45 5.56
CA GLN A 15 -21.63 18.22 6.73
C GLN A 15 -23.13 18.27 6.36
N VAL A 16 -23.97 17.80 7.28
CA VAL A 16 -25.43 17.95 7.19
C VAL A 16 -25.89 18.99 8.20
N ALA A 17 -26.37 20.14 7.71
CA ALA A 17 -26.95 21.17 8.56
C ALA A 17 -28.15 20.62 9.35
N GLY A 18 -28.25 20.98 10.63
CA GLY A 18 -29.36 20.57 11.49
C GLY A 18 -29.43 19.08 11.80
N LEU A 19 -28.36 18.31 11.57
CA LEU A 19 -28.27 16.91 11.96
C LEU A 19 -28.45 16.78 13.49
N THR A 20 -29.39 15.95 13.92
CA THR A 20 -29.68 15.73 15.36
C THR A 20 -29.72 14.25 15.70
N ALA A 21 -29.49 13.92 16.98
CA ALA A 21 -29.55 12.57 17.51
C ALA A 21 -29.80 12.60 19.03
N SER A 22 -29.95 11.44 19.65
CA SER A 22 -30.12 11.33 21.12
C SER A 22 -28.92 11.81 21.93
N LYS A 23 -27.73 11.81 21.33
CA LYS A 23 -26.48 12.33 21.90
C LYS A 23 -25.49 12.65 20.78
N ALA A 24 -24.47 13.44 21.09
CA ALA A 24 -23.31 13.60 20.22
C ALA A 24 -22.41 12.35 20.25
N SER A 25 -21.49 12.27 19.30
CA SER A 25 -20.59 11.13 19.10
C SER A 25 -19.28 11.23 19.90
N GLY A 26 -18.83 12.44 20.23
CA GLY A 26 -17.53 12.69 20.87
C GLY A 26 -16.39 12.81 19.86
N LEU A 27 -15.45 13.73 20.10
CA LEU A 27 -14.29 14.00 19.22
C LEU A 27 -13.34 12.81 19.06
N VAL A 28 -13.25 11.93 20.07
CA VAL A 28 -12.45 10.69 19.99
C VAL A 28 -12.87 9.81 18.80
N LYS A 29 -14.14 9.87 18.36
CA LYS A 29 -14.60 9.10 17.19
C LYS A 29 -14.24 9.75 15.86
N LEU A 30 -13.80 11.01 15.87
CA LEU A 30 -13.38 11.76 14.69
C LEU A 30 -11.86 11.68 14.50
N ILE A 31 -11.10 11.68 15.59
CA ILE A 31 -9.63 11.66 15.61
C ILE A 31 -9.15 10.20 15.46
N ALA A 32 -8.57 9.86 14.30
CA ALA A 32 -8.18 8.49 13.98
C ALA A 32 -7.07 7.91 14.89
N GLU A 33 -6.22 8.79 15.42
CA GLU A 33 -5.07 8.44 16.26
C GLU A 33 -5.45 8.07 17.70
N VAL A 34 -6.69 8.34 18.11
CA VAL A 34 -7.16 8.09 19.47
C VAL A 34 -8.10 6.88 19.47
N PRO A 35 -7.73 5.75 20.11
CA PRO A 35 -8.60 4.59 20.17
C PRO A 35 -9.87 4.90 20.97
N ALA A 36 -11.00 4.39 20.50
CA ALA A 36 -12.23 4.44 21.27
C ALA A 36 -12.14 3.48 22.46
N GLY A 37 -12.04 4.00 23.68
CA GLY A 37 -11.98 3.20 24.91
C GLY A 37 -10.73 3.50 25.74
N HIS A 38 -9.97 2.46 26.09
CA HIS A 38 -8.75 2.64 26.88
C HIS A 38 -7.59 3.13 26.01
N ALA A 39 -7.16 4.36 26.27
CA ALA A 39 -6.01 4.98 25.65
C ALA A 39 -4.70 4.44 26.26
N TYR A 40 -4.23 3.29 25.75
CA TYR A 40 -2.89 2.80 26.06
C TYR A 40 -1.90 3.37 25.03
N PHE A 41 -0.80 3.95 25.51
CA PHE A 41 0.27 4.50 24.67
C PHE A 41 -0.16 5.59 23.67
N THR A 42 -1.20 6.37 23.98
CA THR A 42 -1.58 7.54 23.17
C THR A 42 -0.69 8.73 23.51
N THR A 43 -0.17 9.41 22.49
CA THR A 43 0.59 10.67 22.65
C THR A 43 -0.33 11.88 22.78
N ARG A 44 -1.63 11.72 22.50
CA ARG A 44 -2.65 12.77 22.52
C ARG A 44 -3.62 12.57 23.69
N ALA A 45 -3.84 13.62 24.49
CA ALA A 45 -4.71 13.59 25.67
C ALA A 45 -5.16 15.00 26.12
N GLY A 46 -6.09 15.04 27.08
CA GLY A 46 -6.57 16.29 27.70
C GLY A 46 -7.20 17.25 26.70
N ARG A 47 -6.81 18.52 26.74
CA ARG A 47 -7.40 19.57 25.89
C ARG A 47 -7.42 19.22 24.40
N GLU A 48 -6.39 18.51 23.91
CA GLU A 48 -6.27 18.14 22.50
C GLU A 48 -7.28 17.08 22.05
N VAL A 49 -8.04 16.46 22.96
CA VAL A 49 -9.18 15.58 22.64
C VAL A 49 -10.53 16.16 23.09
N ASP A 50 -10.51 17.20 23.92
CA ASP A 50 -11.71 17.92 24.38
C ASP A 50 -12.17 19.00 23.41
N SER A 51 -11.24 19.61 22.66
CA SER A 51 -11.56 20.55 21.59
C SER A 51 -10.54 20.53 20.44
N LEU A 52 -10.98 20.97 19.26
CA LEU A 52 -10.16 21.07 18.04
C LEU A 52 -10.26 22.47 17.44
N SER A 53 -9.13 22.96 16.90
CA SER A 53 -9.18 24.11 16.00
C SER A 53 -10.02 23.79 14.76
N PHE A 54 -10.63 24.79 14.14
CA PHE A 54 -11.40 24.59 12.90
C PHE A 54 -10.56 23.96 11.78
N ALA A 55 -9.28 24.36 11.68
CA ALA A 55 -8.36 23.81 10.68
C ALA A 55 -8.13 22.31 10.89
N GLU A 56 -7.98 21.86 12.13
CA GLU A 56 -7.80 20.46 12.44
C GLU A 56 -9.10 19.66 12.27
N ALA A 57 -10.22 20.17 12.80
CA ALA A 57 -11.52 19.53 12.63
C ALA A 57 -11.89 19.34 11.15
N THR A 58 -11.51 20.28 10.28
CA THR A 58 -11.71 20.17 8.83
C THR A 58 -10.92 19.00 8.23
N ARG A 59 -9.66 18.81 8.63
CA ARG A 59 -8.85 17.67 8.16
C ARG A 59 -9.46 16.35 8.60
N TRP A 60 -9.87 16.25 9.86
CA TRP A 60 -10.52 15.03 10.35
C TRP A 60 -11.90 14.79 9.72
N LEU A 61 -12.65 15.84 9.41
CA LEU A 61 -13.92 15.75 8.69
C LEU A 61 -13.72 15.12 7.30
N VAL A 62 -12.76 15.62 6.53
CA VAL A 62 -12.40 15.04 5.22
C VAL A 62 -11.94 13.59 5.37
N HIS A 63 -11.05 13.32 6.34
CA HIS A 63 -10.58 11.98 6.64
C HIS A 63 -11.73 11.02 7.00
N ALA A 64 -12.66 11.42 7.85
CA ALA A 64 -13.77 10.58 8.30
C ALA A 64 -14.73 10.18 7.18
N GLN A 65 -14.86 11.00 6.13
CA GLN A 65 -15.62 10.62 4.93
C GLN A 65 -14.94 9.49 4.13
N GLN A 66 -13.64 9.26 4.30
CA GLN A 66 -12.88 8.32 3.47
C GLN A 66 -12.30 7.13 4.25
N PHE A 67 -12.06 7.27 5.55
CA PHE A 67 -11.29 6.31 6.36
C PHE A 67 -11.98 5.88 7.67
N ASP A 68 -13.21 6.31 7.94
CA ASP A 68 -13.90 5.95 9.18
C ASP A 68 -14.21 4.43 9.27
N VAL A 69 -14.22 3.91 10.50
CA VAL A 69 -14.46 2.50 10.84
C VAL A 69 -15.92 2.07 10.60
N SER A 70 -16.17 0.76 10.52
CA SER A 70 -17.51 0.16 10.38
C SER A 70 -18.21 -0.17 11.72
N GLY A 71 -17.84 0.48 12.82
CA GLY A 71 -18.53 0.31 14.10
C GLY A 71 -19.97 0.84 14.11
N ILE A 72 -20.73 0.50 15.16
CA ILE A 72 -22.05 1.09 15.41
C ILE A 72 -21.92 2.61 15.56
N LYS A 73 -22.64 3.36 14.72
CA LYS A 73 -22.66 4.82 14.72
C LYS A 73 -23.85 5.36 15.52
N THR A 74 -23.79 6.65 15.84
CA THR A 74 -24.92 7.34 16.45
C THR A 74 -26.06 7.40 15.43
N GLY A 75 -27.29 7.09 15.86
CA GLY A 75 -28.46 7.12 14.98
C GLY A 75 -28.95 8.55 14.79
N ALA A 76 -28.86 9.06 13.55
CA ALA A 76 -29.40 10.36 13.19
C ALA A 76 -30.93 10.35 13.17
N ALA A 77 -31.57 11.38 13.73
CA ALA A 77 -33.00 11.57 13.61
C ALA A 77 -33.37 11.79 12.13
N GLY A 78 -34.38 11.05 11.65
CA GLY A 78 -34.80 11.08 10.26
C GLY A 78 -34.09 10.08 9.33
N ASP A 79 -33.21 9.22 9.84
CA ASP A 79 -32.71 8.05 9.10
C ASP A 79 -33.53 6.79 9.46
N ASP A 80 -34.29 6.27 8.50
CA ASP A 80 -35.17 5.10 8.67
C ASP A 80 -34.43 3.80 9.02
N ARG A 81 -33.11 3.76 8.85
CA ARG A 81 -32.26 2.60 9.20
C ARG A 81 -31.95 2.55 10.70
N VAL A 82 -32.22 3.63 11.45
CA VAL A 82 -31.90 3.74 12.88
C VAL A 82 -32.79 2.82 13.71
N LYS A 83 -32.16 2.03 14.58
CA LYS A 83 -32.86 1.15 15.53
C LYS A 83 -32.31 1.37 16.93
N GLY A 84 -33.17 1.81 17.86
CA GLY A 84 -32.78 2.09 19.24
C GLY A 84 -31.72 3.20 19.37
N GLY A 85 -31.82 4.25 18.55
CA GLY A 85 -30.87 5.38 18.55
C GLY A 85 -29.48 5.05 17.98
N LYS A 86 -29.35 3.90 17.29
CA LYS A 86 -28.09 3.40 16.72
C LYS A 86 -28.20 3.20 15.22
N GLY A 87 -27.14 3.59 14.50
CA GLY A 87 -26.90 3.22 13.10
C GLY A 87 -26.02 1.98 13.05
N TYR A 88 -26.52 0.89 12.46
CA TYR A 88 -25.79 -0.37 12.35
C TYR A 88 -24.76 -0.32 11.19
N PRO A 89 -23.70 -1.14 11.23
CA PRO A 89 -22.59 -1.09 10.27
C PRO A 89 -23.01 -1.08 8.80
N ILE A 90 -22.40 -0.19 8.00
CA ILE A 90 -22.54 -0.12 6.53
C ILE A 90 -21.22 -0.31 5.77
N GLY A 91 -20.20 -0.85 6.46
CA GLY A 91 -18.81 -0.87 6.01
C GLY A 91 -18.02 0.39 6.42
N THR A 92 -16.71 0.36 6.19
CA THR A 92 -15.76 1.46 6.45
C THR A 92 -15.89 2.59 5.41
N GLY A 93 -15.10 3.65 5.54
CA GLY A 93 -14.86 4.61 4.46
C GLY A 93 -14.30 3.94 3.19
N LEU A 94 -14.45 4.59 2.03
CA LEU A 94 -14.04 4.00 0.75
C LEU A 94 -12.51 3.83 0.69
N ALA A 95 -11.75 4.91 0.92
CA ALA A 95 -10.29 4.89 0.90
C ALA A 95 -9.68 3.89 1.90
N GLY A 96 -10.33 3.66 3.05
CA GLY A 96 -9.92 2.61 4.00
C GLY A 96 -9.98 1.19 3.44
N ARG A 97 -10.66 0.96 2.32
CA ARG A 97 -10.72 -0.32 1.63
C ARG A 97 -9.69 -0.45 0.51
N MET A 98 -8.96 0.62 0.24
CA MET A 98 -8.04 0.76 -0.89
C MET A 98 -6.58 0.59 -0.46
N GLY A 99 -5.73 0.24 -1.44
CA GLY A 99 -4.28 0.38 -1.36
C GLY A 99 -3.89 1.53 -2.29
N LEU A 100 -3.99 2.75 -1.79
CA LEU A 100 -3.83 3.97 -2.59
C LEU A 100 -2.37 4.15 -3.00
N LEU A 101 -2.18 4.66 -4.22
CA LEU A 101 -0.92 5.07 -4.80
C LEU A 101 -1.06 6.51 -5.28
N VAL A 102 -0.14 7.37 -4.87
CA VAL A 102 -0.04 8.78 -5.27
C VAL A 102 1.34 9.01 -5.88
N PHE A 103 1.38 9.58 -7.09
CA PHE A 103 2.64 9.96 -7.74
C PHE A 103 3.04 11.39 -7.38
N GLU A 104 4.11 11.54 -6.61
CA GLU A 104 4.64 12.81 -6.12
C GLU A 104 5.75 13.33 -7.05
N GLY A 105 5.53 14.53 -7.57
CA GLY A 105 6.52 15.27 -8.35
C GLY A 105 7.37 16.20 -7.47
N ALA A 106 8.22 17.02 -8.10
CA ALA A 106 9.05 17.99 -7.38
C ALA A 106 8.23 19.12 -6.72
N THR A 107 6.99 19.34 -7.16
CA THR A 107 6.08 20.35 -6.63
C THR A 107 4.68 19.79 -6.39
N LEU A 108 3.87 20.49 -5.57
CA LEU A 108 2.45 20.16 -5.41
C LEU A 108 1.70 20.23 -6.75
N ARG A 109 2.04 21.20 -7.62
CA ARG A 109 1.47 21.30 -8.97
C ARG A 109 1.73 20.03 -9.76
N ASP A 110 2.97 19.56 -9.78
CA ASP A 110 3.33 18.36 -10.54
C ASP A 110 2.65 17.14 -9.95
N THR A 111 2.61 17.01 -8.62
CA THR A 111 1.87 15.95 -7.92
C THR A 111 0.39 15.95 -8.32
N LEU A 112 -0.28 17.10 -8.35
CA LEU A 112 -1.68 17.17 -8.78
C LEU A 112 -1.86 16.74 -10.24
N LEU A 113 -0.98 17.18 -11.15
CA LEU A 113 -1.07 16.82 -12.57
C LEU A 113 -0.74 15.35 -12.84
N LEU A 114 0.21 14.77 -12.11
CA LEU A 114 0.57 13.35 -12.20
C LEU A 114 -0.57 12.44 -11.72
N ASN A 115 -1.46 12.91 -10.85
CA ASN A 115 -2.60 12.14 -10.35
C ASN A 115 -3.95 12.56 -10.97
N LEU A 116 -3.95 13.54 -11.88
CA LEU A 116 -5.14 13.96 -12.62
C LEU A 116 -5.38 13.02 -13.81
N VAL A 117 -5.89 11.83 -13.53
CA VAL A 117 -6.21 10.83 -14.56
C VAL A 117 -7.43 11.30 -15.34
N LEU A 118 -7.25 11.58 -16.63
CA LEU A 118 -8.29 12.06 -17.53
C LEU A 118 -8.67 10.96 -18.53
N PRO A 119 -9.77 10.22 -18.32
CA PRO A 119 -10.28 9.28 -19.31
C PRO A 119 -10.82 10.08 -20.51
N PRO A 120 -10.44 9.76 -21.75
CA PRO A 120 -10.89 10.49 -22.94
C PRO A 120 -12.40 10.39 -23.20
N GLU A 121 -13.12 9.49 -22.53
CA GLU A 121 -14.55 9.19 -22.76
C GLU A 121 -15.49 9.60 -21.60
N ASN A 122 -14.97 10.10 -20.47
CA ASN A 122 -15.76 10.42 -19.27
C ASN A 122 -15.93 11.93 -19.06
N ASP A 123 -16.48 12.63 -20.06
CA ASP A 123 -17.02 13.98 -19.85
C ASP A 123 -18.52 13.88 -19.53
N ASP A 124 -18.83 13.26 -18.39
CA ASP A 124 -20.21 13.17 -17.89
C ASP A 124 -20.48 14.41 -17.04
N GLU A 125 -21.34 15.32 -17.54
CA GLU A 125 -21.79 16.52 -16.79
C GLU A 125 -22.46 16.18 -15.43
N SER A 126 -22.77 14.91 -15.19
CA SER A 126 -23.28 14.39 -13.92
C SER A 126 -22.20 13.98 -12.91
N ASP A 127 -20.91 13.91 -13.29
CA ASP A 127 -19.81 13.76 -12.34
C ASP A 127 -19.58 15.05 -11.57
N ARG A 128 -20.17 15.13 -10.38
CA ARG A 128 -20.12 16.32 -9.54
C ARG A 128 -19.70 15.95 -8.14
N PRO A 129 -18.74 16.69 -7.55
CA PRO A 129 -18.43 16.50 -6.15
C PRO A 129 -19.65 16.86 -5.27
N VAL A 130 -19.68 16.32 -4.05
CA VAL A 130 -20.84 16.48 -3.14
C VAL A 130 -21.21 17.95 -2.85
N TRP A 131 -20.26 18.87 -2.91
CA TRP A 131 -20.51 20.30 -2.71
C TRP A 131 -21.14 21.01 -3.94
N GLU A 132 -21.28 20.33 -5.07
CA GLU A 132 -22.03 20.82 -6.24
C GLU A 132 -23.42 20.18 -6.36
N ARG A 133 -23.70 19.18 -5.52
CA ARG A 133 -25.01 18.52 -5.40
C ARG A 133 -25.92 19.25 -4.41
N ALA A 134 -27.20 18.89 -4.37
CA ALA A 134 -28.14 19.39 -3.38
C ALA A 134 -27.66 19.06 -1.94
N PRO A 135 -27.93 19.90 -0.93
CA PRO A 135 -27.58 19.61 0.47
C PRO A 135 -28.20 18.29 0.94
N LEU A 136 -27.39 17.47 1.62
CA LEU A 136 -27.79 16.14 2.06
C LEU A 136 -28.68 16.19 3.31
N GLY A 137 -29.56 15.20 3.43
CA GLY A 137 -30.33 14.94 4.65
C GLY A 137 -29.68 13.89 5.56
N PRO A 138 -30.35 13.55 6.69
CA PRO A 138 -29.85 12.57 7.67
C PRO A 138 -29.83 11.13 7.14
N GLY A 139 -30.73 10.79 6.19
CA GLY A 139 -30.85 9.46 5.61
C GLY A 139 -30.03 9.26 4.33
N VAL A 140 -30.19 8.06 3.73
CA VAL A 140 -29.59 7.72 2.43
C VAL A 140 -30.20 8.56 1.32
N GLU A 141 -29.38 9.02 0.38
CA GLU A 141 -29.86 9.64 -0.85
C GLU A 141 -30.28 8.58 -1.86
N VAL A 142 -31.56 8.21 -1.84
CA VAL A 142 -32.12 7.13 -2.68
C VAL A 142 -32.01 7.43 -4.19
N THR A 143 -32.05 8.70 -4.58
CA THR A 143 -31.97 9.15 -5.98
C THR A 143 -30.55 9.06 -6.56
N HIS A 144 -29.53 8.88 -5.72
CA HIS A 144 -28.13 8.84 -6.12
C HIS A 144 -27.40 7.65 -5.46
N PRO A 145 -27.76 6.40 -5.82
CA PRO A 145 -27.29 5.21 -5.11
C PRO A 145 -25.87 4.76 -5.48
N VAL A 146 -25.31 5.31 -6.56
CA VAL A 146 -23.96 4.99 -7.06
C VAL A 146 -23.24 6.26 -7.53
N PRO A 147 -21.90 6.30 -7.44
CA PRO A 147 -21.10 7.39 -7.97
C PRO A 147 -21.29 7.55 -9.49
N ARG A 148 -21.36 8.80 -9.96
CA ARG A 148 -21.48 9.13 -11.39
C ARG A 148 -20.13 9.28 -12.09
N GLY A 149 -19.09 9.63 -11.34
CA GLY A 149 -17.73 9.70 -11.86
C GLY A 149 -16.69 9.84 -10.75
N PRO A 150 -15.42 10.08 -11.12
CA PRO A 150 -14.33 10.23 -10.17
C PRO A 150 -14.52 11.37 -9.14
N ALA A 151 -15.03 12.54 -9.53
CA ALA A 151 -15.20 13.65 -8.59
C ALA A 151 -16.26 13.35 -7.52
N ASP A 152 -17.37 12.73 -7.93
CA ASP A 152 -18.42 12.25 -7.05
C ASP A 152 -17.93 11.11 -6.14
N LEU A 153 -17.15 10.16 -6.69
CA LEU A 153 -16.56 9.06 -5.92
C LEU A 153 -15.60 9.56 -4.84
N LEU A 154 -14.67 10.46 -5.19
CA LEU A 154 -13.65 10.98 -4.28
C LEU A 154 -14.26 11.84 -3.15
N THR A 155 -15.49 12.28 -3.33
CA THR A 155 -16.23 13.09 -2.34
C THR A 155 -17.47 12.38 -1.80
N TRP A 156 -17.54 11.06 -1.98
CA TRP A 156 -18.71 10.26 -1.62
C TRP A 156 -19.07 10.42 -0.13
N PRO A 157 -20.30 10.82 0.20
CA PRO A 157 -20.70 11.15 1.57
C PRO A 157 -21.07 9.90 2.38
N ILE A 158 -20.10 9.01 2.63
CA ILE A 158 -20.33 7.73 3.33
C ILE A 158 -20.70 7.90 4.80
N ARG A 159 -20.52 9.11 5.37
CA ARG A 159 -20.95 9.51 6.71
C ARG A 159 -21.80 10.80 6.64
N ARG A 160 -22.74 10.93 7.57
CA ARG A 160 -23.39 12.22 7.89
C ARG A 160 -22.72 12.78 9.12
N ILE A 161 -22.11 13.95 8.99
CA ILE A 161 -21.31 14.57 10.04
C ILE A 161 -21.85 15.97 10.32
N LEU A 162 -21.85 16.38 11.59
CA LEU A 162 -22.04 17.76 12.00
C LEU A 162 -21.08 18.08 13.16
N LEU A 163 -20.28 19.12 13.00
CA LEU A 163 -19.38 19.63 14.03
C LEU A 163 -20.17 20.53 14.99
N HIS A 164 -19.96 20.35 16.29
CA HIS A 164 -20.48 21.25 17.31
C HIS A 164 -19.35 22.15 17.79
N HIS A 165 -19.62 23.45 17.88
CA HIS A 165 -18.61 24.45 18.19
C HIS A 165 -19.14 25.51 19.16
N ASN A 166 -18.22 26.16 19.88
CA ASN A 166 -18.54 27.28 20.78
C ASN A 166 -18.31 28.67 20.12
N GLY A 167 -18.00 28.68 18.83
CA GLY A 167 -17.69 29.88 18.04
C GLY A 167 -16.19 30.17 17.91
N SER A 168 -15.35 29.51 18.69
CA SER A 168 -13.88 29.62 18.59
C SER A 168 -13.19 28.30 18.25
N GLU A 169 -13.78 27.18 18.65
CA GLU A 169 -13.26 25.83 18.45
C GLU A 169 -14.41 24.83 18.34
N VAL A 170 -14.10 23.66 17.79
CA VAL A 170 -15.00 22.50 17.75
C VAL A 170 -14.87 21.75 19.07
N THR A 171 -15.98 21.53 19.76
CA THR A 171 -16.03 20.90 21.09
C THR A 171 -16.68 19.52 21.07
N ASP A 172 -17.41 19.19 20.00
CA ASP A 172 -18.01 17.87 19.83
C ASP A 172 -18.33 17.63 18.35
N VAL A 173 -18.82 16.44 18.03
CA VAL A 173 -19.21 16.04 16.68
C VAL A 173 -20.34 15.01 16.76
N LEU A 174 -21.25 15.07 15.80
CA LEU A 174 -22.18 13.99 15.52
C LEU A 174 -21.71 13.26 14.25
N ILE A 175 -21.50 11.95 14.35
CA ILE A 175 -21.13 11.06 13.23
C ILE A 175 -22.18 9.96 13.11
N ALA A 176 -22.89 9.94 11.99
CA ALA A 176 -23.90 8.95 11.61
C ALA A 176 -23.59 8.31 10.26
N ASN A 177 -24.30 7.23 9.92
CA ASN A 177 -24.14 6.55 8.64
C ASN A 177 -24.67 7.40 7.48
N GLY A 178 -23.87 7.55 6.42
CA GLY A 178 -24.29 8.18 5.17
C GLY A 178 -24.69 7.15 4.12
N ASP A 179 -24.22 7.38 2.89
CA ASP A 179 -24.58 6.57 1.73
C ASP A 179 -23.65 5.35 1.60
N PRO A 180 -24.18 4.12 1.69
CA PRO A 180 -23.37 2.92 1.59
C PRO A 180 -22.78 2.77 0.18
N LEU A 181 -21.50 2.42 0.10
CA LEU A 181 -20.83 2.14 -1.17
C LEU A 181 -20.07 0.82 -1.06
N HIS A 182 -20.23 -0.07 -2.04
CA HIS A 182 -19.44 -1.29 -2.14
C HIS A 182 -18.25 -1.06 -3.07
N ALA A 183 -17.07 -1.59 -2.72
CA ALA A 183 -15.87 -1.44 -3.52
C ALA A 183 -15.79 -2.38 -4.74
N ARG A 184 -16.89 -3.03 -5.15
CA ARG A 184 -16.88 -4.04 -6.23
C ARG A 184 -16.82 -3.30 -7.56
N ASN A 185 -15.91 -3.69 -8.43
CA ASN A 185 -15.81 -3.16 -9.79
C ASN A 185 -15.70 -1.62 -9.89
N LEU A 186 -15.19 -0.95 -8.85
CA LEU A 186 -14.98 0.50 -8.88
C LEU A 186 -13.71 0.94 -9.63
N HIS A 187 -12.93 0.00 -10.20
CA HIS A 187 -11.71 0.27 -10.98
C HIS A 187 -11.91 1.17 -12.20
N GLN A 188 -13.15 1.35 -12.65
CA GLN A 188 -13.49 2.27 -13.75
C GLN A 188 -13.52 3.74 -13.30
N LEU A 189 -13.67 3.99 -11.99
CA LEU A 189 -13.79 5.33 -11.42
C LEU A 189 -12.64 5.66 -10.47
N GLU A 190 -12.23 4.68 -9.66
CA GLU A 190 -11.14 4.79 -8.70
C GLU A 190 -9.82 4.40 -9.38
N THR A 191 -8.88 5.34 -9.44
CA THR A 191 -7.66 5.24 -10.24
C THR A 191 -6.40 5.04 -9.41
N MET A 192 -6.43 5.19 -8.09
CA MET A 192 -5.26 5.14 -7.22
C MET A 192 -4.97 3.74 -6.67
N THR A 193 -5.84 2.76 -6.90
CA THR A 193 -5.69 1.40 -6.32
C THR A 193 -5.51 0.34 -7.39
N ALA A 194 -4.64 -0.64 -7.13
CA ALA A 194 -4.57 -1.86 -7.93
C ALA A 194 -5.71 -2.83 -7.58
N TRP A 195 -6.09 -3.69 -8.53
CA TRP A 195 -7.26 -4.55 -8.38
C TRP A 195 -6.92 -6.03 -8.56
N ARG A 196 -7.63 -6.88 -7.84
CA ARG A 196 -7.53 -8.34 -7.97
C ARG A 196 -8.88 -8.96 -8.28
N ARG A 197 -8.88 -9.96 -9.14
CA ARG A 197 -10.05 -10.76 -9.48
C ARG A 197 -10.49 -11.60 -8.28
N SER A 198 -11.80 -11.72 -8.04
CA SER A 198 -12.35 -12.42 -6.88
C SER A 198 -13.31 -13.54 -7.29
N ALA A 199 -12.78 -14.76 -7.45
CA ALA A 199 -13.58 -15.93 -7.85
C ALA A 199 -14.84 -16.17 -6.99
N ASN A 200 -14.77 -15.89 -5.68
CA ASN A 200 -15.92 -16.03 -4.78
C ASN A 200 -17.04 -15.03 -5.10
N GLN A 201 -16.67 -13.78 -5.39
CA GLN A 201 -17.64 -12.75 -5.76
C GLN A 201 -18.19 -13.02 -7.17
N GLU A 202 -17.35 -13.49 -8.10
CA GLU A 202 -17.79 -13.88 -9.44
C GLU A 202 -18.85 -14.97 -9.43
N LYS A 203 -18.68 -16.00 -8.60
CA LYS A 203 -19.71 -17.03 -8.40
C LYS A 203 -21.01 -16.45 -7.86
N THR A 204 -20.94 -15.38 -7.07
CA THR A 204 -22.11 -14.73 -6.45
C THR A 204 -22.86 -13.85 -7.44
N PHE A 205 -22.14 -13.09 -8.28
CA PHE A 205 -22.73 -12.08 -9.17
C PHE A 205 -22.82 -12.49 -10.64
N GLY A 206 -22.22 -13.62 -11.03
CA GLY A 206 -22.26 -14.14 -12.40
C GLY A 206 -21.46 -13.33 -13.43
N ILE A 207 -20.66 -12.37 -12.98
CA ILE A 207 -19.81 -11.51 -13.82
C ILE A 207 -18.40 -11.41 -13.24
N PRO A 208 -17.37 -11.13 -14.08
CA PRO A 208 -16.03 -10.83 -13.59
C PRO A 208 -16.08 -9.73 -12.52
N THR A 209 -15.48 -10.00 -11.37
CA THR A 209 -15.58 -9.14 -10.19
C THR A 209 -14.22 -8.87 -9.60
N TYR A 210 -13.86 -7.60 -9.62
CA TYR A 210 -12.62 -7.06 -9.08
C TYR A 210 -12.86 -6.40 -7.73
N MET A 211 -11.94 -6.65 -6.82
CA MET A 211 -11.87 -6.05 -5.50
C MET A 211 -10.55 -5.29 -5.35
N PRO A 212 -10.49 -4.25 -4.52
CA PRO A 212 -9.25 -3.53 -4.26
C PRO A 212 -8.17 -4.46 -3.70
N ARG A 213 -6.94 -4.26 -4.15
CA ARG A 213 -5.75 -4.87 -3.55
C ARG A 213 -5.24 -3.91 -2.48
N LYS A 214 -5.39 -4.29 -1.21
CA LYS A 214 -4.84 -3.54 -0.08
C LYS A 214 -3.34 -3.75 0.01
N HIS A 215 -2.64 -2.78 0.60
CA HIS A 215 -1.26 -2.96 1.05
C HIS A 215 -1.21 -3.99 2.18
N ASP A 216 -0.13 -4.76 2.24
CA ASP A 216 0.14 -5.68 3.34
C ASP A 216 0.91 -4.94 4.43
N MET A 217 0.28 -4.74 5.60
CA MET A 217 0.86 -3.97 6.70
C MET A 217 2.17 -4.57 7.25
N SER A 218 2.46 -5.83 6.93
CA SER A 218 3.68 -6.54 7.36
C SER A 218 4.84 -6.46 6.35
N ARG A 219 4.65 -5.75 5.22
CA ARG A 219 5.61 -5.70 4.11
C ARG A 219 5.86 -4.25 3.70
N ALA A 220 7.13 -3.87 3.60
CA ALA A 220 7.53 -2.63 2.92
C ALA A 220 7.05 -2.63 1.45
N LEU A 221 6.83 -1.44 0.88
CA LEU A 221 6.18 -1.27 -0.42
C LEU A 221 6.91 -2.00 -1.55
N TRP A 222 8.24 -2.06 -1.50
CA TRP A 222 9.04 -2.68 -2.55
C TRP A 222 8.80 -4.18 -2.66
N ARG A 223 8.43 -4.83 -1.55
CA ARG A 223 8.05 -6.25 -1.54
C ARG A 223 6.66 -6.49 -2.15
N GLY A 224 5.89 -5.44 -2.42
CA GLY A 224 4.60 -5.48 -3.12
C GLY A 224 4.65 -4.86 -4.51
N LEU A 225 5.84 -4.73 -5.11
CA LEU A 225 6.02 -4.07 -6.42
C LEU A 225 5.25 -4.77 -7.55
N ASP A 226 4.98 -6.08 -7.43
CA ASP A 226 4.11 -6.83 -8.33
C ASP A 226 2.69 -6.23 -8.41
N GLY A 227 2.18 -5.74 -7.29
CA GLY A 227 0.90 -5.04 -7.19
C GLY A 227 0.92 -3.66 -7.85
N LEU A 228 2.06 -2.97 -7.80
CA LEU A 228 2.25 -1.67 -8.47
C LEU A 228 2.31 -1.84 -9.99
N LEU A 229 3.15 -2.76 -10.46
CA LEU A 229 3.37 -3.01 -11.87
C LEU A 229 2.17 -3.71 -12.51
N ALA A 230 1.43 -4.51 -11.72
CA ALA A 230 0.31 -5.35 -12.13
C ALA A 230 0.54 -6.06 -13.47
N ARG A 231 1.81 -6.42 -13.73
CA ARG A 231 2.21 -7.16 -14.92
C ARG A 231 1.85 -8.62 -14.73
N LYS A 232 1.41 -9.21 -15.84
CA LYS A 232 0.80 -10.53 -15.96
C LYS A 232 1.58 -11.55 -15.13
N ALA A 233 0.89 -12.31 -14.29
CA ALA A 233 1.39 -13.63 -13.94
C ALA A 233 1.63 -14.38 -15.27
N GLU A 234 2.86 -14.79 -15.53
CA GLU A 234 3.22 -15.61 -16.68
C GLU A 234 2.42 -16.92 -16.61
N GLY A 235 1.32 -16.96 -17.35
CA GLY A 235 0.41 -18.09 -17.37
C GLY A 235 -0.55 -17.92 -18.53
N GLY A 236 -0.17 -18.51 -19.68
CA GLY A 236 -0.96 -18.73 -20.89
C GLY A 236 -2.26 -17.94 -21.01
N ARG A 237 -2.18 -16.76 -21.65
CA ARG A 237 -3.37 -16.01 -22.03
C ARG A 237 -4.13 -16.84 -23.07
N VAL A 238 -5.30 -17.36 -22.70
CA VAL A 238 -6.33 -17.70 -23.68
C VAL A 238 -6.98 -16.37 -24.06
N ASP A 239 -6.96 -16.01 -25.34
CA ASP A 239 -7.64 -14.80 -25.82
C ASP A 239 -9.11 -14.83 -25.38
N ASN A 240 -9.56 -13.78 -24.68
CA ASN A 240 -10.89 -13.56 -24.07
C ASN A 240 -11.10 -13.86 -22.58
N GLU A 241 -10.09 -14.26 -21.80
CA GLU A 241 -10.26 -14.30 -20.33
C GLU A 241 -10.03 -12.94 -19.64
N PRO A 242 -10.90 -12.52 -18.70
CA PRO A 242 -10.66 -11.35 -17.86
C PRO A 242 -9.40 -11.49 -17.02
N ALA A 243 -8.60 -10.42 -16.96
CA ALA A 243 -7.31 -10.39 -16.27
C ALA A 243 -7.42 -10.79 -14.78
N ALA A 244 -6.41 -11.49 -14.25
CA ALA A 244 -6.38 -11.86 -12.84
C ALA A 244 -6.15 -10.66 -11.90
N ALA A 245 -5.51 -9.60 -12.41
CA ALA A 245 -5.26 -8.35 -11.72
C ALA A 245 -5.29 -7.18 -12.71
N LEU A 246 -5.55 -5.98 -12.20
CA LEU A 246 -5.48 -4.73 -12.96
C LEU A 246 -4.56 -3.75 -12.22
N PRO A 247 -3.69 -2.99 -12.93
CA PRO A 247 -2.93 -1.90 -12.33
C PRO A 247 -3.86 -0.82 -11.78
N ALA A 248 -3.32 0.02 -10.91
CA ALA A 248 -3.96 1.28 -10.59
C ALA A 248 -4.02 2.15 -11.84
N GLY A 249 -5.17 2.79 -12.10
CA GLY A 249 -5.35 3.65 -13.27
C GLY A 249 -4.32 4.77 -13.37
N VAL A 250 -3.80 5.26 -12.23
CA VAL A 250 -2.74 6.26 -12.17
C VAL A 250 -1.40 5.72 -12.69
N VAL A 251 -1.10 4.43 -12.55
CA VAL A 251 0.11 3.82 -13.14
C VAL A 251 0.00 3.86 -14.67
N SER A 252 -1.13 3.41 -15.23
CA SER A 252 -1.38 3.49 -16.68
C SER A 252 -1.45 4.92 -17.20
N TRP A 253 -1.82 5.88 -16.35
CA TRP A 253 -1.76 7.30 -16.70
C TRP A 253 -0.33 7.82 -16.82
N ILE A 254 0.56 7.42 -15.91
CA ILE A 254 1.98 7.79 -15.96
C ILE A 254 2.65 7.21 -17.22
N GLU A 255 2.35 5.95 -17.56
CA GLU A 255 2.81 5.33 -18.81
C GLU A 255 2.34 6.16 -20.03
N GLN A 256 1.06 6.51 -20.10
CA GLN A 256 0.52 7.33 -21.19
C GLN A 256 1.15 8.73 -21.27
N LEU A 257 1.39 9.39 -20.13
CA LEU A 257 2.07 10.68 -20.10
C LEU A 257 3.50 10.58 -20.66
N ALA A 258 4.22 9.51 -20.31
CA ALA A 258 5.57 9.26 -20.80
C ALA A 258 5.60 8.91 -22.30
N GLU A 259 4.70 8.04 -22.77
CA GLU A 259 4.55 7.68 -24.19
C GLU A 259 4.27 8.90 -25.07
N ARG A 260 3.42 9.82 -24.57
CA ARG A 260 3.06 11.06 -25.27
C ARG A 260 4.11 12.16 -25.12
N GLY A 261 5.25 11.88 -24.47
CA GLY A 261 6.32 12.84 -24.23
C GLY A 261 5.93 14.03 -23.33
N LYS A 262 4.90 13.87 -22.49
CA LYS A 262 4.47 14.90 -21.52
C LYS A 262 5.33 14.89 -20.25
N ILE A 263 5.94 13.76 -19.94
CA ILE A 263 6.98 13.61 -18.92
C ILE A 263 8.16 12.85 -19.54
N ALA A 264 9.37 13.11 -19.04
CA ALA A 264 10.54 12.36 -19.50
C ALA A 264 10.48 10.91 -19.00
N ARG A 265 10.90 9.95 -19.84
CA ARG A 265 10.88 8.52 -19.50
C ARG A 265 11.74 8.20 -18.27
N ASP A 266 12.80 8.96 -18.05
CA ASP A 266 13.73 8.79 -16.94
C ASP A 266 13.59 9.87 -15.87
N ILE A 267 12.47 10.58 -15.78
CA ILE A 267 12.26 11.46 -14.62
C ILE A 267 12.05 10.60 -13.36
N PRO A 268 12.78 10.83 -12.25
CA PRO A 268 12.49 10.16 -11.00
C PRO A 268 11.15 10.67 -10.44
N ILE A 269 10.22 9.76 -10.17
CA ILE A 269 8.93 10.07 -9.57
C ILE A 269 8.80 9.25 -8.28
N ARG A 270 8.37 9.90 -7.20
CA ARG A 270 8.12 9.21 -5.94
C ARG A 270 6.69 8.66 -5.97
N VAL A 271 6.55 7.35 -5.82
CA VAL A 271 5.27 6.70 -5.59
C VAL A 271 5.08 6.58 -4.09
N HIS A 272 4.04 7.22 -3.59
CA HIS A 272 3.64 7.20 -2.20
C HIS A 272 2.42 6.30 -2.03
N ALA A 273 2.56 5.23 -1.26
CA ALA A 273 1.53 4.26 -0.95
C ALA A 273 0.89 4.56 0.41
N VAL A 274 -0.44 4.73 0.42
CA VAL A 274 -1.22 4.99 1.64
C VAL A 274 -2.31 3.93 1.80
N GLY A 275 -2.51 3.43 3.01
CA GLY A 275 -3.55 2.45 3.30
C GLY A 275 -3.88 2.34 4.79
N MET A 276 -4.95 1.61 5.10
CA MET A 276 -5.34 1.33 6.47
C MET A 276 -5.81 -0.12 6.63
N SER A 277 -5.46 -0.73 7.75
CA SER A 277 -6.11 -1.95 8.23
C SER A 277 -7.03 -1.65 9.40
N TYR A 278 -8.08 -2.44 9.50
CA TYR A 278 -9.04 -2.37 10.58
C TYR A 278 -9.07 -3.70 11.31
N GLY A 279 -9.24 -3.63 12.62
CA GLY A 279 -9.30 -4.81 13.48
C GLY A 279 -10.65 -5.53 13.38
N THR A 280 -11.02 -6.22 14.46
CA THR A 280 -12.23 -7.05 14.52
C THR A 280 -13.49 -6.31 14.01
N GLN A 281 -14.16 -6.92 13.02
CA GLN A 281 -15.38 -6.39 12.37
C GLN A 281 -15.22 -4.98 11.76
N ASP A 282 -13.99 -4.62 11.38
CA ASP A 282 -13.62 -3.30 10.91
C ASP A 282 -14.03 -2.16 11.87
N SER A 283 -14.13 -2.44 13.17
CA SER A 283 -14.72 -1.52 14.16
C SER A 283 -13.71 -0.59 14.84
N MET A 284 -12.42 -0.84 14.64
CA MET A 284 -11.31 -0.05 15.12
C MET A 284 -10.20 -0.02 14.07
N ILE A 285 -9.39 1.05 14.08
CA ILE A 285 -8.19 1.13 13.26
C ILE A 285 -7.13 0.24 13.92
N GLU A 286 -6.46 -0.59 13.12
CA GLU A 286 -5.39 -1.48 13.60
C GLU A 286 -4.01 -0.95 13.19
N ALA A 287 -3.85 -0.55 11.93
CA ALA A 287 -2.61 0.02 11.43
C ALA A 287 -2.86 1.01 10.28
N ILE A 288 -1.90 1.92 10.09
CA ILE A 288 -1.80 2.83 8.95
C ILE A 288 -0.56 2.43 8.16
N TYR A 289 -0.69 2.44 6.84
CA TYR A 289 0.39 2.21 5.89
C TYR A 289 0.75 3.53 5.22
N ASP A 290 2.04 3.89 5.30
CA ASP A 290 2.63 5.10 4.71
C ASP A 290 4.04 4.72 4.30
N GLU A 291 4.22 4.46 3.01
CA GLU A 291 5.48 4.00 2.42
C GLU A 291 5.70 4.69 1.08
N ALA A 292 6.96 4.80 0.66
CA ALA A 292 7.24 5.40 -0.64
C ALA A 292 8.49 4.85 -1.31
N LEU A 293 8.47 4.85 -2.63
CA LEU A 293 9.58 4.43 -3.48
C LEU A 293 9.78 5.43 -4.61
N THR A 294 11.03 5.59 -5.06
CA THR A 294 11.31 6.34 -6.28
C THR A 294 11.43 5.36 -7.44
N VAL A 295 10.65 5.61 -8.49
CA VAL A 295 10.67 4.84 -9.74
C VAL A 295 10.75 5.80 -10.92
N ARG A 296 11.25 5.32 -12.05
CA ARG A 296 11.21 6.04 -13.32
C ARG A 296 10.15 5.45 -14.23
N PRO A 297 9.45 6.24 -15.06
CA PRO A 297 8.49 5.71 -16.02
C PRO A 297 9.07 4.61 -16.93
N SER A 298 10.35 4.70 -17.30
CA SER A 298 11.06 3.67 -18.06
C SER A 298 11.02 2.28 -17.39
N VAL A 299 11.16 2.22 -16.06
CA VAL A 299 11.06 0.96 -15.29
C VAL A 299 9.63 0.40 -15.29
N LEU A 300 8.61 1.27 -15.31
CA LEU A 300 7.21 0.84 -15.38
C LEU A 300 6.84 0.31 -16.77
N MET A 301 7.41 0.92 -17.81
CA MET A 301 7.06 0.66 -19.21
C MET A 301 7.86 -0.47 -19.86
N ASP A 302 9.14 -0.62 -19.52
CA ASP A 302 10.03 -1.59 -20.13
C ASP A 302 9.90 -2.99 -19.49
N GLU A 303 9.67 -4.02 -20.30
CA GLU A 303 9.48 -5.40 -19.81
C GLU A 303 10.72 -5.95 -19.12
N GLN A 304 11.91 -5.69 -19.64
CA GLN A 304 13.15 -6.19 -19.05
C GLN A 304 13.47 -5.48 -17.74
N LEU A 305 13.31 -4.15 -17.67
CA LEU A 305 13.54 -3.40 -16.42
C LEU A 305 12.51 -3.76 -15.35
N SER A 306 11.23 -3.90 -15.73
CA SER A 306 10.18 -4.31 -14.81
C SER A 306 10.40 -5.74 -14.28
N GLY A 307 10.80 -6.66 -15.17
CA GLY A 307 11.12 -8.05 -14.82
C GLY A 307 12.31 -8.12 -13.88
N LEU A 308 13.39 -7.37 -14.17
CA LEU A 308 14.55 -7.23 -13.30
C LEU A 308 14.16 -6.74 -11.91
N ALA A 309 13.34 -5.68 -11.82
CA ALA A 309 12.88 -5.14 -10.55
C ALA A 309 12.11 -6.19 -9.73
N LEU A 310 11.23 -6.98 -10.36
CA LEU A 310 10.47 -8.04 -9.70
C LEU A 310 11.34 -9.21 -9.26
N THR A 311 12.22 -9.72 -10.13
CA THR A 311 13.17 -10.79 -9.79
C THR A 311 14.07 -10.38 -8.63
N ALA A 312 14.51 -9.12 -8.59
CA ALA A 312 15.29 -8.59 -7.47
C ALA A 312 14.53 -8.64 -6.14
N VAL A 313 13.20 -8.42 -6.15
CA VAL A 313 12.36 -8.60 -4.94
C VAL A 313 12.42 -10.04 -4.46
N GLU A 314 12.15 -10.98 -5.37
CA GLU A 314 12.10 -12.42 -5.07
C GLU A 314 13.43 -12.92 -4.50
N GLU A 315 14.54 -12.52 -5.13
CA GLU A 315 15.90 -12.83 -4.69
C GLU A 315 16.17 -12.30 -3.27
N GLY A 316 15.75 -11.08 -2.96
CA GLY A 316 15.82 -10.51 -1.62
C GLY A 316 15.02 -11.34 -0.59
N GLU A 317 13.77 -11.71 -0.90
CA GLU A 317 12.95 -12.54 -0.02
C GLU A 317 13.53 -13.93 0.20
N VAL A 318 14.12 -14.53 -0.84
CA VAL A 318 14.81 -15.83 -0.76
C VAL A 318 16.04 -15.74 0.14
N ALA A 319 16.86 -14.69 0.02
CA ALA A 319 18.03 -14.49 0.87
C ALA A 319 17.65 -14.32 2.36
N VAL A 320 16.63 -13.51 2.65
CA VAL A 320 16.14 -13.28 4.01
C VAL A 320 15.55 -14.56 4.61
N ARG A 321 14.84 -15.37 3.82
CA ARG A 321 14.35 -16.69 4.25
C ARG A 321 15.51 -17.61 4.63
N GLN A 322 16.57 -17.61 3.84
CA GLN A 322 17.77 -18.40 4.13
C GLN A 322 18.47 -17.91 5.41
N LEU A 323 18.55 -16.60 5.64
CA LEU A 323 19.09 -16.03 6.89
C LEU A 323 18.27 -16.50 8.11
N GLY A 324 16.94 -16.49 8.00
CA GLY A 324 16.05 -17.03 9.02
C GLY A 324 16.28 -18.53 9.29
N GLN A 325 16.47 -19.32 8.22
CA GLN A 325 16.79 -20.74 8.37
C GLN A 325 18.16 -20.96 9.01
N PHE A 326 19.14 -20.13 8.70
CA PHE A 326 20.45 -20.18 9.35
C PHE A 326 20.34 -19.88 10.85
N ALA A 327 19.60 -18.85 11.25
CA ALA A 327 19.34 -18.56 12.67
C ALA A 327 18.61 -19.72 13.38
N ALA A 328 17.65 -20.35 12.71
CA ALA A 328 16.97 -21.56 13.21
C ALA A 328 17.95 -22.72 13.43
N ASN A 329 18.87 -22.94 12.48
CA ASN A 329 19.88 -24.00 12.60
C ASN A 329 20.84 -23.74 13.77
N LEU A 330 21.27 -22.49 13.98
CA LEU A 330 22.10 -22.12 15.15
C LEU A 330 21.36 -22.34 16.47
N ALA A 331 20.08 -21.98 16.53
CA ALA A 331 19.24 -22.23 17.70
C ALA A 331 19.06 -23.73 17.96
N ALA A 332 18.79 -24.53 16.93
CA ALA A 332 18.66 -25.97 17.01
C ALA A 332 19.97 -26.67 17.42
N ALA A 333 21.12 -26.21 16.93
CA ALA A 333 22.44 -26.67 17.35
C ALA A 333 22.68 -26.43 18.85
N ALA A 334 22.17 -25.31 19.38
CA ALA A 334 22.14 -25.02 20.81
C ALA A 334 20.93 -25.62 21.56
N GLY A 335 20.06 -26.37 20.86
CA GLY A 335 18.77 -26.92 21.30
C GLY A 335 17.90 -25.94 22.08
N ARG A 336 17.79 -24.74 21.53
CA ARG A 336 16.81 -23.73 21.90
C ARG A 336 15.62 -23.81 20.94
N ASP A 337 14.53 -23.15 21.31
CA ASP A 337 13.43 -22.90 20.39
C ASP A 337 13.90 -22.12 19.16
N VAL A 338 13.40 -22.50 17.97
CA VAL A 338 13.89 -22.00 16.68
C VAL A 338 13.09 -20.82 16.14
N ASP A 339 11.82 -20.67 16.54
CA ASP A 339 10.90 -19.73 15.90
C ASP A 339 11.26 -18.27 16.22
N GLY A 340 11.58 -17.98 17.48
CA GLY A 340 12.02 -16.64 17.89
C GLY A 340 13.29 -16.17 17.16
N PRO A 341 14.41 -16.92 17.18
CA PRO A 341 15.63 -16.59 16.44
C PRO A 341 15.41 -16.48 14.92
N ARG A 342 14.63 -17.40 14.32
CA ARG A 342 14.28 -17.37 12.89
C ARG A 342 13.62 -16.05 12.52
N GLU A 343 12.57 -15.67 13.25
CA GLU A 343 11.80 -14.48 12.91
C GLU A 343 12.59 -13.19 13.14
N ARG A 344 13.37 -13.10 14.23
CA ARG A 344 14.27 -11.95 14.43
C ARG A 344 15.26 -11.78 13.28
N ALA A 345 15.86 -12.87 12.82
CA ALA A 345 16.80 -12.84 11.70
C ALA A 345 16.12 -12.43 10.39
N ARG A 346 14.87 -12.87 10.15
CA ARG A 346 14.08 -12.41 9.00
C ARG A 346 13.80 -10.91 9.05
N LEU A 347 13.37 -10.41 10.20
CA LEU A 347 13.10 -8.97 10.40
C LEU A 347 14.37 -8.13 10.20
N SER A 348 15.52 -8.56 10.74
CA SER A 348 16.81 -7.88 10.52
C SER A 348 17.24 -7.92 9.06
N GLY A 349 16.98 -9.03 8.36
CA GLY A 349 17.24 -9.15 6.93
C GLY A 349 16.41 -8.16 6.10
N PHE A 350 15.11 -8.05 6.38
CA PHE A 350 14.26 -7.07 5.72
C PHE A 350 14.64 -5.62 6.06
N ASP A 351 14.89 -5.29 7.33
CA ASP A 351 15.33 -3.92 7.72
C ASP A 351 16.58 -3.46 6.94
N ARG A 352 17.49 -4.39 6.64
CA ARG A 352 18.67 -4.09 5.83
C ARG A 352 18.35 -3.88 4.36
N LEU A 353 17.50 -4.73 3.78
CA LEU A 353 17.09 -4.64 2.39
C LEU A 353 16.11 -3.49 2.11
N ASP A 354 15.36 -3.05 3.12
CA ASP A 354 14.44 -1.90 3.05
C ASP A 354 15.15 -0.59 2.69
N ARG A 355 16.47 -0.51 2.94
CA ARG A 355 17.31 0.62 2.50
C ARG A 355 17.96 0.36 1.15
N SER A 356 18.38 -0.88 0.92
CA SER A 356 19.20 -1.27 -0.23
C SER A 356 18.39 -1.35 -1.52
N TYR A 357 17.19 -1.96 -1.46
CA TYR A 357 16.35 -2.16 -2.63
C TYR A 357 15.85 -0.83 -3.20
N PRO A 358 15.26 0.11 -2.42
CA PRO A 358 14.80 1.38 -2.98
C PRO A 358 15.93 2.21 -3.60
N ALA A 359 17.13 2.18 -2.99
CA ALA A 359 18.30 2.85 -3.53
C ALA A 359 18.76 2.25 -4.87
N TRP A 360 18.72 0.92 -4.99
CA TRP A 360 19.02 0.23 -6.26
C TRP A 360 17.93 0.44 -7.31
N LEU A 361 16.65 0.45 -6.93
CA LEU A 361 15.55 0.68 -7.87
C LEU A 361 15.61 2.09 -8.47
N ALA A 362 15.94 3.10 -7.66
CA ALA A 362 15.94 4.50 -8.06
C ALA A 362 17.00 4.86 -9.13
N ILE A 363 18.04 4.03 -9.29
CA ILE A 363 19.09 4.24 -10.30
C ILE A 363 18.77 3.59 -11.65
N LEU A 364 17.78 2.69 -11.71
CA LEU A 364 17.39 2.06 -12.98
C LEU A 364 16.73 3.11 -13.88
N ASP A 365 17.13 3.12 -15.15
CA ASP A 365 16.68 4.02 -16.19
C ASP A 365 16.68 3.34 -17.57
N SER A 366 16.25 4.04 -18.62
CA SER A 366 16.15 3.52 -19.98
C SER A 366 17.48 3.10 -20.62
N THR A 367 18.61 3.48 -20.03
CA THR A 367 19.96 3.13 -20.52
C THR A 367 20.63 2.03 -19.71
N THR A 368 19.92 1.49 -18.71
CA THR A 368 20.46 0.52 -17.78
C THR A 368 20.75 -0.81 -18.47
N ASP A 369 22.01 -1.27 -18.36
CA ASP A 369 22.40 -2.64 -18.66
C ASP A 369 21.77 -3.58 -17.62
N VAL A 370 20.77 -4.35 -18.05
CA VAL A 370 19.96 -5.24 -17.21
C VAL A 370 20.83 -6.28 -16.50
N ALA A 371 21.75 -6.93 -17.21
CA ALA A 371 22.61 -7.96 -16.65
C ALA A 371 23.57 -7.37 -15.61
N ALA A 372 24.19 -6.23 -15.91
CA ALA A 372 25.09 -5.56 -14.97
C ALA A 372 24.35 -5.06 -13.72
N ALA A 373 23.13 -4.53 -13.88
CA ALA A 373 22.29 -4.08 -12.76
C ALA A 373 21.82 -5.25 -11.88
N HIS A 374 21.49 -6.40 -12.49
CA HIS A 374 21.13 -7.63 -11.78
C HIS A 374 22.29 -8.19 -10.97
N ALA A 375 23.46 -8.31 -11.61
CA ALA A 375 24.68 -8.75 -10.94
C ALA A 375 25.04 -7.84 -9.75
N LYS A 376 24.86 -6.52 -9.90
CA LYS A 376 25.08 -5.56 -8.81
C LYS A 376 24.11 -5.78 -7.65
N TRP A 377 22.83 -6.02 -7.93
CA TRP A 377 21.84 -6.35 -6.89
C TRP A 377 22.20 -7.64 -6.14
N ARG A 378 22.51 -8.72 -6.86
CA ARG A 378 22.89 -10.01 -6.28
C ARG A 378 24.09 -9.89 -5.35
N ARG A 379 25.14 -9.17 -5.78
CA ARG A 379 26.32 -8.91 -4.94
C ARG A 379 25.97 -8.10 -3.68
N LEU A 380 25.10 -7.10 -3.81
CA LEU A 380 24.63 -6.31 -2.67
C LEU A 380 23.88 -7.20 -1.66
N VAL A 381 22.91 -8.01 -2.11
CA VAL A 381 22.16 -8.94 -1.25
C VAL A 381 23.10 -9.91 -0.56
N ALA A 382 24.03 -10.54 -1.28
CA ALA A 382 24.99 -11.47 -0.71
C ALA A 382 25.85 -10.82 0.39
N SER A 383 26.31 -9.58 0.16
CA SER A 383 27.09 -8.81 1.13
C SER A 383 26.30 -8.48 2.38
N GLU A 384 25.09 -7.93 2.21
CA GLU A 384 24.23 -7.49 3.32
C GLU A 384 23.78 -8.68 4.19
N ILE A 385 23.30 -9.75 3.56
CA ILE A 385 22.83 -10.94 4.25
C ILE A 385 23.99 -11.75 4.83
N GLY A 386 25.13 -11.81 4.14
CA GLY A 386 26.35 -12.42 4.67
C GLY A 386 26.83 -11.74 5.95
N THR A 387 26.81 -10.41 5.99
CA THR A 387 27.18 -9.63 7.19
C THR A 387 26.29 -9.96 8.38
N LEU A 388 24.98 -10.06 8.18
CA LEU A 388 24.03 -10.48 9.22
C LEU A 388 24.30 -11.94 9.66
N GLY A 389 24.67 -12.82 8.72
CA GLY A 389 25.12 -14.17 9.04
C GLY A 389 26.35 -14.18 9.96
N ASP A 390 27.36 -13.35 9.68
CA ASP A 390 28.56 -13.22 10.51
C ASP A 390 28.23 -12.71 11.92
N GLU A 391 27.25 -11.83 12.06
CA GLU A 391 26.73 -11.38 13.37
C GLU A 391 26.05 -12.51 14.14
N LEU A 392 25.16 -13.27 13.47
CA LEU A 392 24.47 -14.41 14.08
C LEU A 392 25.45 -15.50 14.52
N LEU A 393 26.45 -15.81 13.69
CA LEU A 393 27.46 -16.82 14.00
C LEU A 393 28.29 -16.43 15.23
N ARG A 394 28.73 -15.16 15.31
CA ARG A 394 29.43 -14.63 16.49
C ARG A 394 28.57 -14.71 17.75
N GLY A 395 27.25 -14.54 17.62
CA GLY A 395 26.29 -14.63 18.73
C GLY A 395 25.80 -16.04 19.07
N ALA A 396 26.22 -17.09 18.34
CA ALA A 396 25.64 -18.43 18.48
C ALA A 396 25.91 -19.08 19.86
N GLY A 397 27.05 -18.77 20.47
CA GLY A 397 27.47 -19.30 21.78
C GLY A 397 28.07 -20.71 21.72
N ALA A 398 28.71 -21.14 22.82
CA ALA A 398 29.49 -22.39 22.85
C ALA A 398 28.67 -23.65 22.55
N ASP A 399 27.42 -23.72 23.01
CA ASP A 399 26.55 -24.89 22.77
C ASP A 399 26.27 -25.12 21.29
N ALA A 400 26.13 -24.05 20.50
CA ALA A 400 25.94 -24.16 19.06
C ALA A 400 27.23 -24.60 18.35
N MET A 401 28.40 -24.20 18.89
CA MET A 401 29.71 -24.58 18.34
C MET A 401 30.01 -26.07 18.57
N ILE A 402 29.62 -26.62 19.73
CA ILE A 402 29.72 -28.06 20.01
C ILE A 402 28.68 -28.83 19.18
N GLY A 403 27.48 -28.26 19.06
CA GLY A 403 26.39 -28.85 18.31
C GLY A 403 25.75 -30.06 19.01
N ARG A 404 24.76 -30.66 18.34
CA ARG A 404 24.03 -31.83 18.82
C ARG A 404 23.36 -32.59 17.68
N LYS A 405 22.76 -33.74 18.00
CA LYS A 405 21.88 -34.42 17.05
C LYS A 405 20.50 -33.76 17.00
N VAL A 406 20.11 -33.32 15.82
CA VAL A 406 18.78 -32.83 15.47
C VAL A 406 18.23 -33.77 14.39
N ASP A 407 17.06 -34.37 14.62
CA ASP A 407 16.45 -35.37 13.72
C ASP A 407 17.42 -36.50 13.30
N GLY A 408 18.22 -36.97 14.26
CA GLY A 408 19.18 -38.06 14.06
C GLY A 408 20.47 -37.67 13.33
N LYS A 409 20.63 -36.42 12.87
CA LYS A 409 21.85 -35.90 12.21
C LYS A 409 22.57 -34.89 13.09
N HIS A 410 23.90 -34.91 13.06
CA HIS A 410 24.70 -33.91 13.77
C HIS A 410 24.53 -32.53 13.12
N LEU A 411 24.29 -31.52 13.94
CA LEU A 411 24.18 -30.12 13.55
C LEU A 411 25.00 -29.28 14.54
N ASP A 412 25.95 -28.52 14.01
CA ASP A 412 26.71 -27.51 14.72
C ASP A 412 26.74 -26.19 13.91
N ALA A 413 27.27 -25.15 14.52
CA ALA A 413 27.33 -23.82 13.92
C ALA A 413 28.20 -23.78 12.65
N ALA A 414 29.27 -24.56 12.57
CA ALA A 414 30.16 -24.59 11.42
C ALA A 414 29.49 -25.22 10.19
N LEU A 415 28.77 -26.33 10.39
CA LEU A 415 27.99 -26.98 9.34
C LEU A 415 26.83 -26.10 8.86
N ALA A 416 26.13 -25.44 9.81
CA ALA A 416 25.07 -24.51 9.48
C ALA A 416 25.59 -23.30 8.67
N ASP A 417 26.74 -22.75 9.04
CA ASP A 417 27.39 -21.63 8.34
C ASP A 417 27.88 -22.05 6.94
N LEU A 418 28.44 -23.27 6.81
CA LEU A 418 28.82 -23.81 5.51
C LEU A 418 27.63 -23.89 4.56
N TRP A 419 26.49 -24.41 5.00
CA TRP A 419 25.26 -24.47 4.19
C TRP A 419 24.76 -23.08 3.82
N PHE A 420 24.78 -22.15 4.78
CA PHE A 420 24.39 -20.76 4.56
C PHE A 420 25.27 -20.06 3.51
N ARG A 421 26.60 -20.12 3.66
CA ARG A 421 27.54 -19.50 2.71
C ARG A 421 27.51 -20.17 1.35
N SER A 422 27.39 -21.49 1.29
CA SER A 422 27.24 -22.22 0.02
C SER A 422 25.98 -21.79 -0.72
N PHE A 423 24.88 -21.58 0.00
CA PHE A 423 23.65 -21.05 -0.57
C PHE A 423 23.84 -19.64 -1.14
N LEU A 424 24.44 -18.72 -0.36
CA LEU A 424 24.68 -17.35 -0.83
C LEU A 424 25.59 -17.31 -2.06
N HIS A 425 26.67 -18.09 -2.05
CA HIS A 425 27.57 -18.17 -3.19
C HIS A 425 26.84 -18.70 -4.43
N LYS A 426 26.15 -19.83 -4.32
CA LYS A 426 25.48 -20.48 -5.46
C LYS A 426 24.37 -19.62 -6.07
N ASN A 427 23.55 -18.97 -5.25
CA ASN A 427 22.32 -18.29 -5.72
C ASN A 427 22.50 -16.79 -5.95
N PHE A 428 23.65 -16.20 -5.58
CA PHE A 428 23.87 -14.76 -5.74
C PHE A 428 25.24 -14.47 -6.34
N THR A 429 26.32 -14.88 -5.69
CA THR A 429 27.68 -14.50 -6.16
C THR A 429 28.05 -15.16 -7.48
N ALA A 430 27.89 -16.48 -7.61
CA ALA A 430 28.23 -17.21 -8.83
C ALA A 430 27.37 -16.75 -10.02
N LEU A 431 26.06 -16.58 -9.81
CA LEU A 431 25.15 -16.07 -10.84
C LEU A 431 25.50 -14.63 -11.25
N ALA A 432 25.87 -13.76 -10.29
CA ALA A 432 26.31 -12.40 -10.61
C ALA A 432 27.61 -12.39 -11.45
N ASP A 433 28.47 -13.39 -11.29
CA ASP A 433 29.70 -13.51 -12.06
C ASP A 433 29.42 -14.06 -13.47
N GLU A 434 28.48 -14.98 -13.62
CA GLU A 434 27.95 -15.46 -14.91
C GLU A 434 27.33 -14.31 -15.72
N ASP A 435 26.44 -13.52 -15.10
CA ASP A 435 25.81 -12.34 -15.72
C ASP A 435 26.86 -11.34 -16.25
N THR A 436 28.02 -11.25 -15.59
CA THR A 436 29.13 -10.38 -16.03
C THR A 436 30.05 -11.02 -17.07
N ASN A 437 30.18 -12.35 -17.08
CA ASN A 437 31.11 -13.09 -17.94
C ASN A 437 30.53 -13.39 -19.33
N GLU A 438 29.23 -13.63 -19.48
CA GLU A 438 28.58 -13.78 -20.80
C GLU A 438 28.87 -12.57 -21.71
N ARG A 439 29.11 -11.40 -21.12
CA ARG A 439 29.50 -10.18 -21.84
C ARG A 439 30.94 -10.19 -22.38
N THR A 440 31.87 -10.91 -21.75
CA THR A 440 33.27 -10.95 -22.21
C THR A 440 33.52 -11.95 -23.34
N GLY A 441 32.56 -12.86 -23.59
CA GLY A 441 32.66 -13.90 -24.61
C GLY A 441 32.31 -13.44 -26.04
N ASP A 442 31.46 -12.42 -26.19
CA ASP A 442 30.94 -11.99 -27.51
C ASP A 442 31.73 -10.85 -28.19
N ASP A 443 32.69 -10.22 -27.49
CA ASP A 443 33.50 -9.09 -28.02
C ASP A 443 34.84 -9.55 -28.67
N HIS A 444 35.03 -10.84 -28.93
CA HIS A 444 36.25 -11.40 -29.57
C HIS A 444 35.99 -12.08 -30.92
N GLY A 445 35.02 -11.56 -31.69
CA GLY A 445 34.69 -12.05 -33.03
C GLY A 445 34.83 -11.00 -34.14
N GLY A 446 36.04 -10.48 -34.40
CA GLY A 446 36.25 -9.73 -35.65
C GLY A 446 37.47 -8.83 -35.70
N HIS A 447 38.60 -9.36 -36.18
CA HIS A 447 39.42 -8.78 -37.27
C HIS A 447 40.76 -9.55 -37.34
N ALA A 448 40.77 -10.63 -38.12
CA ALA A 448 41.99 -11.08 -38.77
C ALA A 448 42.01 -10.46 -40.17
N GLU A 449 42.74 -9.37 -40.32
CA GLU A 449 43.22 -8.90 -41.61
C GLU A 449 44.11 -9.99 -42.23
N THR A 450 43.71 -10.54 -43.37
CA THR A 450 44.65 -11.21 -44.28
C THR A 450 44.92 -10.30 -45.46
N VAL A 451 46.12 -9.74 -45.44
CA VAL A 451 46.83 -9.17 -46.57
C VAL A 451 47.17 -10.29 -47.56
N SER A 452 46.66 -10.21 -48.79
CA SER A 452 47.45 -10.24 -50.04
C SER A 452 46.58 -9.96 -51.25
#